data_AF-F8Q4W9-F1
#
_entry.id   AF-F8Q4W9-F1
#
_cell.length_a   1.000
_cell.length_b   1.000
_cell.length_c   1.000
_cell.angle_alpha   90.00
_cell.angle_beta   90.00
_cell.angle_gamma   90.00
#
_symmetry.space_group_name_H-M   'P 1'
#
loop_
_entity.id
_entity.type
_entity.pdbx_description
1 polymer ?
#
loop_
_entity_poly.entity_id
_entity_poly.type
_entity_poly.pdbx_seq_one_letter_code
_entity_poly.pdbx_strand_id
1 'polypeptide(L)'
;MPTDLPYAADAEVSLSYDELEVLRLQYQKELVQSHVTIQTQFNYAWGLVKSPLRDHQVEGVRLLQEIYRAEPTRRRECLYYLALGHYKMGNFDEAKKFNGLLIEKEPTNLQAQSLGSLIDKDVARDGYIGMALAGGIAALGTLLVAGFIRRATRK
;
A
#
# COMPACT_ATOMS: atom_id res chain seq x y z
N MET A 1 14.80 16.80 13.21
CA MET A 1 13.48 17.45 13.06
C MET A 1 12.44 16.38 13.26
N PRO A 2 11.43 16.56 14.12
CA PRO A 2 10.29 15.65 14.13
C PRO A 2 9.66 15.69 12.74
N THR A 3 9.46 14.52 12.15
CA THR A 3 8.82 14.35 10.85
C THR A 3 7.31 14.34 11.08
N ASP A 4 6.59 15.37 10.59
CA ASP A 4 5.11 15.45 10.58
C ASP A 4 4.49 14.46 9.56
N LEU A 5 5.00 13.23 9.52
CA LEU A 5 4.50 12.17 8.65
C LEU A 5 3.55 11.28 9.45
N PRO A 6 2.39 10.89 8.86
CA PRO A 6 1.44 9.99 9.52
C PRO A 6 2.07 8.62 9.76
N TYR A 7 1.62 7.89 10.76
CA TYR A 7 1.96 6.47 10.87
C TYR A 7 1.12 5.62 9.91
N ALA A 8 1.57 4.40 9.63
CA ALA A 8 0.79 3.46 8.80
C ALA A 8 -0.62 3.22 9.35
N ALA A 9 -0.78 3.24 10.67
CA ALA A 9 -2.09 3.14 11.33
C ALA A 9 -3.05 4.28 10.91
N ASP A 10 -2.54 5.49 10.67
CA ASP A 10 -3.36 6.65 10.27
C ASP A 10 -3.89 6.52 8.83
N ALA A 11 -3.23 5.70 8.00
CA ALA A 11 -3.71 5.33 6.67
C ALA A 11 -4.89 4.36 6.72
N GLU A 12 -5.04 3.62 7.83
CA GLU A 12 -6.14 2.68 8.04
C GLU A 12 -7.39 3.33 8.62
N VAL A 13 -7.24 4.47 9.31
CA VAL A 13 -8.39 5.24 9.80
C VAL A 13 -9.02 6.01 8.65
N SER A 14 -10.07 5.48 8.02
CA SER A 14 -10.78 6.19 6.97
C SER A 14 -11.34 7.54 7.45
N LEU A 15 -11.32 8.54 6.56
CA LEU A 15 -12.05 9.79 6.79
C LEU A 15 -13.55 9.51 6.82
N SER A 16 -14.31 10.34 7.54
CA SER A 16 -15.76 10.35 7.37
C SER A 16 -16.12 10.71 5.92
N TYR A 17 -17.28 10.25 5.46
CA TYR A 17 -17.76 10.54 4.10
C TYR A 17 -17.82 12.05 3.85
N ASP A 18 -18.25 12.81 4.86
CA ASP A 18 -18.39 14.27 4.81
C ASP A 18 -17.02 14.98 4.63
N GLU A 19 -15.96 14.48 5.27
CA GLU A 19 -14.61 15.05 5.12
C GLU A 19 -14.04 14.81 3.73
N LEU A 20 -14.20 13.60 3.17
CA LEU A 20 -13.74 13.30 1.82
C LEU A 20 -14.49 14.12 0.77
N GLU A 21 -15.79 14.34 0.98
CA GLU A 21 -16.63 15.15 0.10
C GLU A 21 -16.19 16.62 0.08
N VAL A 22 -15.84 17.20 1.23
CA VAL A 22 -15.30 18.56 1.31
C VAL A 22 -14.01 18.69 0.50
N LEU A 23 -13.09 17.71 0.61
CA LEU A 23 -11.85 17.70 -0.17
C LEU A 23 -12.11 17.58 -1.67
N ARG A 24 -13.06 16.72 -2.06
CA ARG A 24 -13.49 16.53 -3.45
C ARG A 24 -14.04 17.83 -4.04
N LEU A 25 -14.94 18.50 -3.32
CA LEU A 25 -15.56 19.75 -3.76
C LEU A 25 -14.51 20.86 -3.94
N GLN A 26 -13.55 20.97 -3.00
CA GLN A 26 -12.47 21.93 -3.13
C GLN A 26 -11.58 21.64 -4.35
N TYR A 27 -11.18 20.38 -4.55
CA TYR A 27 -10.39 19.97 -5.70
C TYR A 27 -11.11 20.25 -7.02
N GLN A 28 -12.39 19.91 -7.14
CA GLN A 28 -13.17 20.14 -8.35
C GLN A 28 -13.36 21.62 -8.66
N LYS A 29 -13.59 22.45 -7.64
CA LYS A 29 -13.71 23.90 -7.79
C LYS A 29 -12.42 24.49 -8.39
N GLU A 30 -11.27 24.13 -7.83
CA GLU A 30 -9.98 24.60 -8.33
C GLU A 30 -9.65 24.04 -9.74
N LEU A 31 -10.08 22.82 -10.03
CA LEU A 31 -9.91 22.19 -11.33
C LEU A 31 -10.67 22.95 -12.43
N VAL A 32 -11.93 23.32 -12.17
CA VAL A 32 -12.73 24.16 -13.08
C VAL A 32 -12.08 25.52 -13.30
N GLN A 33 -11.40 26.05 -12.28
CA GLN A 33 -10.66 27.32 -12.35
C GLN A 33 -9.28 27.19 -13.01
N SER A 34 -8.87 25.97 -13.42
CA SER A 34 -7.53 25.68 -13.96
C SER A 34 -6.38 26.12 -13.03
N HIS A 35 -6.64 26.16 -11.72
CA HIS A 35 -5.69 26.63 -10.72
C HIS A 35 -5.72 25.72 -9.48
N VAL A 36 -5.43 24.43 -9.69
CA VAL A 36 -5.31 23.47 -8.59
C VAL A 36 -3.99 23.68 -7.86
N THR A 37 -4.08 23.97 -6.57
CA THR A 37 -2.89 24.04 -5.72
C THR A 37 -2.38 22.64 -5.40
N ILE A 38 -1.07 22.51 -5.27
CA ILE A 38 -0.40 21.25 -4.88
C ILE A 38 -0.96 20.73 -3.55
N GLN A 39 -1.26 21.62 -2.61
CA GLN A 39 -1.81 21.25 -1.31
C GLN A 39 -3.22 20.67 -1.44
N THR A 40 -4.09 21.29 -2.23
CA THR A 40 -5.45 20.77 -2.48
C THR A 40 -5.40 19.41 -3.15
N GLN A 41 -4.60 19.25 -4.20
CA GLN A 41 -4.42 17.96 -4.87
C GLN A 41 -3.89 16.89 -3.90
N PHE A 42 -2.92 17.25 -3.06
CA PHE A 42 -2.34 16.32 -2.08
C PHE A 42 -3.35 15.89 -1.02
N ASN A 43 -4.09 16.84 -0.44
CA ASN A 43 -5.09 16.55 0.58
C ASN A 43 -6.19 15.63 0.03
N TYR A 44 -6.67 15.93 -1.18
CA TYR A 44 -7.68 15.09 -1.83
C TYR A 44 -7.13 13.70 -2.15
N ALA A 45 -5.93 13.61 -2.72
CA ALA A 45 -5.27 12.34 -3.00
C ALA A 45 -5.09 11.48 -1.74
N TRP A 46 -4.70 12.09 -0.63
CA TRP A 46 -4.57 11.38 0.64
C TRP A 46 -5.91 10.92 1.19
N GLY A 47 -6.95 11.76 1.11
CA GLY A 47 -8.31 11.37 1.48
C GLY A 47 -8.82 10.17 0.68
N LEU A 48 -8.53 10.14 -0.63
CA LEU A 48 -8.84 9.03 -1.52
C LEU A 48 -8.09 7.74 -1.13
N VAL A 49 -6.80 7.83 -0.79
CA VAL A 49 -6.03 6.67 -0.31
C VAL A 49 -6.63 6.10 0.99
N LYS A 50 -7.12 6.96 1.89
CA LYS A 50 -7.75 6.52 3.14
C LYS A 50 -9.14 5.91 2.95
N SER A 51 -9.75 6.07 1.77
CA SER A 51 -11.07 5.51 1.47
C SER A 51 -11.02 3.96 1.45
N PRO A 52 -12.11 3.27 1.87
CA PRO A 52 -12.19 1.82 1.76
C PRO A 52 -12.39 1.34 0.30
N LEU A 53 -12.75 2.24 -0.63
CA LEU A 53 -13.01 1.90 -2.02
C LEU A 53 -11.71 1.76 -2.80
N ARG A 54 -11.52 0.63 -3.48
CA ARG A 54 -10.31 0.33 -4.26
C ARG A 54 -10.07 1.36 -5.37
N ASP A 55 -11.13 1.79 -6.05
CA ASP A 55 -11.05 2.77 -7.13
C ASP A 55 -10.54 4.13 -6.62
N HIS A 56 -11.01 4.57 -5.45
CA HIS A 56 -10.50 5.77 -4.80
C HIS A 56 -9.01 5.63 -4.46
N GLN A 57 -8.59 4.49 -3.91
CA GLN A 57 -7.18 4.27 -3.58
C GLN A 57 -6.28 4.34 -4.82
N VAL A 58 -6.72 3.75 -5.94
CA VAL A 58 -6.00 3.81 -7.22
C VAL A 58 -5.89 5.25 -7.71
N GLU A 59 -6.98 6.01 -7.67
CA GLU A 59 -6.98 7.42 -8.06
C GLU A 59 -6.09 8.27 -7.14
N GLY A 60 -6.17 8.06 -5.83
CA GLY A 60 -5.35 8.76 -4.85
C GLY A 60 -3.85 8.53 -5.09
N VAL A 61 -3.44 7.28 -5.33
CA VAL A 61 -2.03 6.97 -5.67
C VAL A 61 -1.62 7.59 -7.00
N ARG A 62 -2.50 7.62 -8.01
CA ARG A 62 -2.24 8.29 -9.29
C ARG A 62 -1.97 9.78 -9.09
N LEU A 63 -2.80 10.47 -8.30
CA LEU A 63 -2.62 11.90 -8.00
C LEU A 63 -1.33 12.16 -7.19
N LEU A 64 -1.01 11.33 -6.21
CA LEU A 64 0.27 11.42 -5.48
C LEU A 64 1.48 11.27 -6.41
N GLN A 65 1.37 10.41 -7.42
CA GLN A 65 2.44 10.19 -8.39
C GLN A 65 2.60 11.35 -9.37
N GLU A 66 1.51 12.04 -9.72
CA GLU A 66 1.57 13.31 -10.46
C GLU A 66 2.30 14.38 -9.66
N ILE A 67 1.95 14.56 -8.38
CA ILE A 67 2.63 15.52 -7.49
C ILE A 67 4.11 15.18 -7.35
N TYR A 68 4.46 13.90 -7.16
CA TYR A 68 5.85 13.46 -7.07
C TYR A 68 6.68 13.84 -8.31
N ARG A 69 6.08 13.76 -9.50
CA ARG A 69 6.75 14.12 -10.76
C ARG A 69 6.89 15.64 -10.91
N ALA A 70 5.81 16.37 -10.62
CA ALA A 70 5.71 17.82 -10.79
C ALA A 70 6.51 18.62 -9.76
N GLU A 71 6.60 18.13 -8.51
CA GLU A 71 7.11 18.91 -7.37
C GLU A 71 8.35 18.27 -6.70
N PRO A 72 9.57 18.55 -7.20
CA PRO A 72 10.81 18.01 -6.65
C PRO A 72 11.00 18.25 -5.15
N THR A 73 10.57 19.41 -4.65
CA THR A 73 10.71 19.83 -3.25
C THR A 73 9.89 18.96 -2.30
N ARG A 74 8.76 18.41 -2.76
CA ARG A 74 7.86 17.56 -1.96
C ARG A 74 8.06 16.07 -2.18
N ARG A 75 8.99 15.67 -3.05
CA ARG A 75 9.23 14.25 -3.39
C ARG A 75 9.46 13.39 -2.16
N ARG A 76 10.21 13.89 -1.19
CA ARG A 76 10.52 13.17 0.04
C ARG A 76 9.28 12.75 0.81
N GLU A 77 8.36 13.68 1.06
CA GLU A 77 7.09 13.37 1.71
C GLU A 77 6.24 12.47 0.81
N CYS A 78 6.16 12.77 -0.49
CA CYS A 78 5.39 11.97 -1.44
C CYS A 78 5.82 10.50 -1.50
N LEU A 79 7.12 10.19 -1.35
CA LEU A 79 7.59 8.79 -1.30
C LEU A 79 6.91 8.01 -0.18
N TYR A 80 6.78 8.61 1.00
CA TYR A 80 6.14 7.98 2.13
C TYR A 80 4.65 7.73 1.89
N TYR A 81 3.93 8.72 1.36
CA TYR A 81 2.50 8.60 1.05
C TYR A 81 2.23 7.62 -0.10
N LEU A 82 3.10 7.56 -1.11
CA LEU A 82 3.05 6.54 -2.16
C LEU A 82 3.25 5.14 -1.59
N ALA A 83 4.22 4.97 -0.69
CA ALA A 83 4.46 3.69 -0.03
C ALA A 83 3.24 3.24 0.78
N LEU A 84 2.60 4.13 1.54
CA LEU A 84 1.37 3.83 2.28
C LEU A 84 0.20 3.47 1.36
N GLY A 85 0.01 4.22 0.27
CA GLY A 85 -1.04 3.93 -0.71
C GLY A 85 -0.86 2.54 -1.33
N HIS A 86 0.36 2.23 -1.78
CA HIS A 86 0.67 0.90 -2.32
C HIS A 86 0.52 -0.21 -1.28
N TYR A 87 0.94 0.02 -0.03
CA TYR A 87 0.80 -0.94 1.06
C TYR A 87 -0.68 -1.27 1.33
N LYS A 88 -1.53 -0.24 1.48
CA LYS A 88 -2.98 -0.41 1.71
C LYS A 88 -3.66 -1.21 0.60
N MET A 89 -3.20 -1.01 -0.62
CA MET A 89 -3.69 -1.69 -1.82
C MET A 89 -3.20 -3.15 -1.96
N GLY A 90 -2.34 -3.63 -1.06
CA GLY A 90 -1.69 -4.95 -1.13
C GLY A 90 -0.54 -5.03 -2.13
N ASN A 91 -0.13 -3.90 -2.72
CA ASN A 91 0.94 -3.83 -3.71
C ASN A 91 2.31 -3.74 -3.01
N PHE A 92 2.70 -4.79 -2.30
CA PHE A 92 3.87 -4.77 -1.41
C PHE A 92 5.20 -4.49 -2.11
N ASP A 93 5.38 -4.93 -3.35
CA ASP A 93 6.62 -4.67 -4.12
C ASP A 93 6.84 -3.17 -4.35
N GLU A 94 5.80 -2.46 -4.80
CA GLU A 94 5.86 -1.01 -4.99
C GLU A 94 5.95 -0.27 -3.65
N ALA A 95 5.24 -0.74 -2.62
CA ALA A 95 5.34 -0.17 -1.28
C ALA A 95 6.78 -0.24 -0.74
N LYS A 96 7.44 -1.41 -0.88
CA LYS A 96 8.82 -1.63 -0.48
C LYS A 96 9.79 -0.75 -1.25
N LYS A 97 9.59 -0.62 -2.56
CA LYS A 97 10.40 0.23 -3.43
C LYS A 97 10.33 1.71 -3.02
N PHE A 98 9.12 2.27 -2.87
CA PHE A 98 8.97 3.69 -2.49
C PHE A 98 9.49 3.96 -1.07
N ASN A 99 9.21 3.07 -0.12
CA ASN A 99 9.70 3.20 1.25
C ASN A 99 11.23 3.07 1.32
N GLY A 100 11.82 2.17 0.54
CA GLY A 100 13.27 1.99 0.42
C GLY A 100 13.97 3.27 -0.08
N LEU A 101 13.42 3.91 -1.12
CA LEU A 101 13.95 5.19 -1.62
C LEU A 101 13.92 6.31 -0.57
N LEU A 102 12.96 6.28 0.36
CA LEU A 102 12.91 7.21 1.47
C LEU A 102 13.96 6.86 2.53
N ILE A 103 14.08 5.58 2.91
CA ILE A 103 15.09 5.12 3.88
C ILE A 103 16.52 5.40 3.41
N GLU A 104 16.82 5.23 2.13
CA GLU A 104 18.13 5.59 1.56
C GLU A 104 18.49 7.07 1.79
N LYS A 105 17.47 7.94 1.80
CA LYS A 105 17.64 9.40 2.01
C LYS A 105 17.60 9.77 3.48
N GLU A 106 16.75 9.09 4.26
CA GLU A 106 16.53 9.35 5.68
C GLU A 106 16.58 8.04 6.48
N PRO A 107 17.78 7.49 6.74
CA PRO A 107 17.93 6.19 7.39
C PRO A 107 17.36 6.14 8.81
N THR A 108 17.24 7.30 9.48
CA THR A 108 16.73 7.45 10.84
C THR A 108 15.24 7.78 10.91
N ASN A 109 14.53 7.75 9.78
CA ASN A 109 13.09 8.03 9.71
C ASN A 109 12.31 6.85 10.32
N LEU A 110 11.82 7.03 11.55
CA LEU A 110 11.13 5.99 12.32
C LEU A 110 9.83 5.53 11.66
N GLN A 111 9.11 6.44 11.01
CA GLN A 111 7.87 6.11 10.30
C GLN A 111 8.15 5.18 9.12
N ALA A 112 9.16 5.50 8.31
CA ALA A 112 9.59 4.67 7.19
C ALA A 112 10.13 3.30 7.65
N GLN A 113 10.88 3.26 8.76
CA GLN A 113 11.36 1.99 9.33
C GLN A 113 10.19 1.12 9.82
N SER A 114 9.22 1.73 10.50
CA SER A 114 8.01 1.06 10.98
C SER A 114 7.19 0.50 9.81
N LEU A 115 6.97 1.31 8.76
CA LEU A 115 6.28 0.86 7.55
C LEU A 115 7.04 -0.28 6.85
N GLY A 116 8.37 -0.20 6.76
CA GLY A 116 9.19 -1.28 6.19
C GLY A 116 9.01 -2.60 6.93
N SER A 117 8.97 -2.55 8.27
CA SER A 117 8.75 -3.72 9.11
C SER A 117 7.35 -4.32 8.91
N LEU A 118 6.33 -3.48 8.71
CA LEU A 118 4.96 -3.94 8.40
C LEU A 118 4.90 -4.61 7.01
N ILE A 119 5.51 -3.99 5.99
CA ILE A 119 5.60 -4.56 4.64
C ILE A 119 6.28 -5.94 4.69
N ASP A 120 7.45 -6.05 5.33
CA ASP A 120 8.19 -7.32 5.38
C ASP A 120 7.41 -8.42 6.13
N LYS A 121 6.70 -8.07 7.21
CA LYS A 121 5.83 -8.99 7.95
C LYS A 121 4.69 -9.51 7.07
N ASP A 122 4.05 -8.64 6.31
CA ASP A 122 2.89 -8.97 5.50
C ASP A 122 3.28 -9.78 4.25
N VAL A 123 4.40 -9.43 3.61
CA VAL A 123 5.01 -10.24 2.54
C VAL A 123 5.34 -11.65 3.02
N ALA A 124 5.96 -11.77 4.21
CA ALA A 124 6.28 -13.07 4.78
C ALA A 124 5.02 -13.90 5.04
N ARG A 125 3.97 -13.30 5.61
CA ARG A 125 2.69 -13.96 5.88
C ARG A 125 2.07 -14.52 4.59
N ASP A 126 2.04 -13.75 3.52
CA ASP A 126 1.48 -14.19 2.23
C ASP A 126 2.30 -15.34 1.63
N GLY A 127 3.63 -15.29 1.76
CA GLY A 127 4.52 -16.39 1.38
C GLY A 127 4.25 -17.67 2.17
N TYR A 128 4.09 -17.58 3.49
CA TYR A 128 3.76 -18.72 4.36
C TYR A 128 2.41 -19.35 4.02
N ILE A 129 1.38 -18.54 3.73
CA ILE A 129 0.06 -19.05 3.32
C ILE A 129 0.19 -19.84 2.00
N GLY A 130 0.93 -19.32 1.02
CA GLY A 130 1.19 -20.02 -0.24
C GLY A 130 1.90 -21.36 -0.06
N MET A 131 2.93 -21.41 0.80
CA MET A 131 3.66 -22.64 1.10
C MET A 131 2.79 -23.67 1.84
N ALA A 132 1.95 -23.25 2.77
CA ALA A 132 1.04 -24.15 3.50
C ALA A 132 0.02 -24.82 2.57
N LEU A 133 -0.54 -24.05 1.62
CA LEU A 133 -1.47 -24.58 0.61
C LEU A 133 -0.79 -25.60 -0.31
N ALA A 134 0.41 -25.30 -0.81
CA ALA A 134 1.17 -26.22 -1.66
C ALA A 134 1.57 -27.51 -0.90
N GLY A 135 2.02 -27.37 0.35
CA GLY A 135 2.40 -28.50 1.20
C GLY A 135 1.22 -29.42 1.54
N GLY A 136 0.04 -28.87 1.80
CA GLY A 136 -1.18 -29.64 2.07
C GLY A 136 -1.65 -30.46 0.85
N ILE A 137 -1.61 -29.88 -0.35
CA ILE A 137 -1.97 -30.58 -1.60
C ILE A 137 -0.95 -31.68 -1.91
N ALA A 138 0.35 -31.42 -1.73
CA ALA A 138 1.40 -32.41 -1.94
C ALA A 138 1.30 -33.60 -0.96
N ALA A 139 0.99 -33.34 0.32
CA ALA A 139 0.82 -34.38 1.33
C ALA A 139 -0.40 -35.27 1.05
N LEU A 140 -1.54 -34.70 0.63
CA LEU A 140 -2.72 -35.48 0.27
C LEU A 140 -2.52 -36.27 -1.03
N GLY A 141 -1.89 -35.68 -2.04
CA GLY A 141 -1.58 -36.37 -3.30
C GLY A 141 -0.62 -37.55 -3.12
N THR A 142 0.43 -37.38 -2.32
CA THR A 142 1.39 -38.45 -2.02
C THR A 142 0.78 -39.58 -1.19
N LEU A 143 -0.07 -39.27 -0.20
CA LEU A 143 -0.78 -40.29 0.59
C LEU A 143 -1.77 -41.10 -0.25
N LEU A 144 -2.51 -40.45 -1.15
CA LEU A 144 -3.44 -41.15 -2.05
C LEU A 144 -2.68 -42.05 -3.03
N VAL A 145 -1.63 -41.55 -3.69
CA VAL A 145 -0.80 -42.35 -4.61
C VAL A 145 -0.13 -43.53 -3.89
N ALA A 146 0.44 -43.31 -2.70
CA ALA A 146 1.02 -44.39 -1.91
C ALA A 146 -0.03 -45.43 -1.48
N GLY A 147 -1.25 -44.99 -1.13
CA GLY A 147 -2.38 -45.87 -0.81
C GLY A 147 -2.83 -46.74 -1.99
N PHE A 148 -2.92 -46.15 -3.19
CA PHE A 148 -3.27 -46.88 -4.41
C PHE A 148 -2.17 -47.88 -4.82
N ILE A 149 -0.90 -47.49 -4.79
CA ILE A 149 0.23 -48.38 -5.11
C ILE A 149 0.29 -49.57 -4.13
N ARG A 150 0.12 -49.32 -2.83
CA ARG A 150 0.13 -50.37 -1.79
C ARG A 150 -1.03 -51.34 -1.90
N ARG A 151 -2.18 -50.89 -2.41
CA ARG A 151 -3.35 -51.74 -2.69
C ARG A 151 -3.17 -52.55 -3.98
N ALA A 152 -2.53 -51.99 -5.00
CA ALA A 152 -2.24 -52.66 -6.27
C ALA A 152 -1.18 -53.77 -6.13
N THR A 153 -0.20 -53.60 -5.24
CA THR A 153 0.87 -54.58 -4.96
C THR A 153 0.47 -55.69 -3.97
N ARG A 154 -0.73 -55.62 -3.37
CA ARG A 154 -1.29 -56.65 -2.47
C ARG A 154 -2.30 -57.59 -3.15
N LYS A 155 -2.43 -57.54 -4.47
CA LYS A 155 -3.12 -58.56 -5.30
C LYS A 155 -2.07 -59.43 -5.97
#